data_AF-A0A1B9L478-F1
#
_entry.id   AF-A0A1B9L478-F1
#
_cell.length_a   1.000
_cell.length_b   1.000
_cell.length_c   1.000
_cell.angle_alpha   90.00
_cell.angle_beta   90.00
_cell.angle_gamma   90.00
#
_symmetry.space_group_name_H-M   'P 1'
#
loop_
_entity.id
_entity.type
_entity.pdbx_description
1 polymer ?
#
loop_
_entity_poly.entity_id
_entity_poly.type
_entity_poly.pdbx_seq_one_letter_code
_entity_poly.pdbx_strand_id
1 'polypeptide(L)'
;MIEKLWYGKNCLFWLFIPFALLYGLIAFVRRFLYRVGMLKSWHSPVPIIVVGNLSVGGNGKTPLVVGLIEALKQKGLQVGVVSRGYGGKSDNYPLILNDTTTTAQAGDEPVLIYQRTNVPVAVAPHRSQAVQALLNQYQLDVILTDDGLQHYALERDIEVAVVDGKRLFGNGWWMPAGPMREREDRLKSVDLIIINGDSINNLATKYAHKTYTMQLTPLYAVNLLTQEKKPLSSLQNICAIAGISHPKRFFDMLEKMQANVTKTVSFADHQKFTLSLLNDVASCQQTLLMTEKDAVKCRQFAQQNWWYLPIDAQIPTPAIEQICLLLTKIQSQRE
;
A
#
# COMPACT_ATOMS: atom_id res chain seq x y z
N MET A 1 9.31 2.73 -20.19
CA MET A 1 10.71 3.20 -20.31
C MET A 1 11.45 3.15 -18.97
N ILE A 2 10.92 3.77 -17.90
CA ILE A 2 11.51 3.77 -16.54
C ILE A 2 11.68 2.35 -15.97
N GLU A 3 10.71 1.45 -16.17
CA GLU A 3 10.83 0.09 -15.67
C GLU A 3 12.00 -0.68 -16.28
N LYS A 4 12.29 -0.47 -17.58
CA LYS A 4 13.46 -1.04 -18.27
C LYS A 4 14.77 -0.42 -17.78
N LEU A 5 14.75 0.83 -17.30
CA LEU A 5 15.90 1.50 -16.70
C LEU A 5 16.23 0.90 -15.33
N TRP A 6 15.21 0.71 -14.49
CA TRP A 6 15.37 0.29 -13.10
C TRP A 6 15.53 -1.22 -12.91
N TYR A 7 14.91 -2.03 -13.77
CA TYR A 7 14.87 -3.49 -13.64
C TYR A 7 15.45 -4.23 -14.86
N GLY A 8 15.94 -3.50 -15.86
CA GLY A 8 16.58 -4.06 -17.05
C GLY A 8 18.10 -3.85 -17.09
N LYS A 9 18.76 -4.47 -18.07
CA LYS A 9 20.21 -4.34 -18.33
C LYS A 9 20.51 -3.09 -19.18
N ASN A 10 20.05 -1.91 -18.76
CA ASN A 10 20.19 -0.69 -19.57
C ASN A 10 21.23 0.27 -18.99
N CYS A 11 22.31 0.53 -19.72
CA CYS A 11 23.37 1.45 -19.29
C CYS A 11 22.95 2.92 -19.16
N LEU A 12 21.75 3.30 -19.62
CA LEU A 12 21.23 4.66 -19.43
C LEU A 12 21.12 5.09 -17.97
N PHE A 13 21.09 4.15 -17.00
CA PHE A 13 21.06 4.54 -15.58
C PHE A 13 22.32 5.27 -15.14
N TRP A 14 23.47 5.05 -15.81
CA TRP A 14 24.74 5.73 -15.50
C TRP A 14 24.62 7.26 -15.62
N LEU A 15 23.83 7.75 -16.58
CA LEU A 15 23.58 9.18 -16.76
C LEU A 15 22.85 9.81 -15.56
N PHE A 16 22.04 9.02 -14.85
CA PHE A 16 21.23 9.48 -13.73
C PHE A 16 21.91 9.31 -12.36
N ILE A 17 23.11 8.70 -12.30
CA ILE A 17 23.83 8.47 -11.03
C ILE A 17 24.10 9.77 -10.27
N PRO A 18 24.56 10.88 -10.88
CA PRO A 18 24.80 12.12 -10.13
C PRO A 18 23.55 12.61 -9.39
N PHE A 19 22.39 12.52 -10.04
CA PHE A 19 21.10 12.87 -9.43
C PHE A 19 20.69 11.89 -8.34
N ALA A 20 20.97 10.59 -8.52
CA ALA A 20 20.71 9.57 -7.51
C ALA A 20 21.59 9.73 -6.27
N LEU A 21 22.85 10.13 -6.45
CA LEU A 21 23.76 10.44 -5.34
C LEU A 21 23.31 11.70 -4.58
N LEU A 22 22.89 12.74 -5.31
CA LEU A 22 22.32 13.95 -4.68
C LEU A 22 21.06 13.61 -3.88
N TYR A 23 20.15 12.83 -4.45
CA TYR A 23 18.95 12.35 -3.76
C TYR A 23 19.33 11.55 -2.50
N GLY A 24 20.27 10.60 -2.63
CA GLY A 24 20.76 9.78 -1.54
C GLY A 24 21.38 10.60 -0.41
N LEU A 25 22.17 11.65 -0.75
CA LEU A 25 22.75 12.58 0.20
C LEU A 25 21.66 13.34 0.98
N ILE A 26 20.66 13.90 0.27
CA ILE A 26 19.55 14.63 0.91
C ILE A 26 18.76 13.70 1.85
N ALA A 27 18.44 12.49 1.38
CA ALA A 27 17.73 11.49 2.19
C ALA A 27 18.54 11.09 3.43
N PHE A 28 19.84 10.87 3.27
CA PHE A 28 20.76 10.53 4.36
C PHE A 28 20.87 11.66 5.40
N VAL A 29 21.14 12.89 4.96
CA VAL A 29 21.24 14.07 5.84
C VAL A 29 19.93 14.26 6.60
N ARG A 30 18.79 14.22 5.90
CA ARG A 30 17.48 14.34 6.55
C ARG A 30 17.29 13.28 7.64
N ARG A 31 17.56 12.01 7.34
CA ARG A 31 17.46 10.92 8.33
C ARG A 31 18.40 11.13 9.50
N PHE A 32 19.63 11.55 9.24
CA PHE A 32 20.62 11.85 10.27
C PHE A 32 20.13 12.95 11.21
N LEU A 33 19.60 14.05 10.67
CA LEU A 33 19.07 15.17 11.46
C LEU A 33 17.92 14.77 12.40
N TYR A 34 17.01 13.89 11.97
CA TYR A 34 15.99 13.34 12.87
C TYR A 34 16.61 12.41 13.93
N ARG A 35 17.57 11.56 13.53
CA ARG A 35 18.22 10.62 14.45
C ARG A 35 18.98 11.32 15.58
N VAL A 36 19.60 12.47 15.30
CA VAL A 36 20.32 13.27 16.31
C VAL A 36 19.41 14.27 17.04
N GLY A 37 18.09 14.27 16.76
CA GLY A 37 17.12 15.15 17.42
C GLY A 37 17.19 16.63 16.99
N MET A 38 17.91 16.96 15.91
CA MET A 38 17.95 18.33 15.37
C MET A 38 16.63 18.74 14.71
N LEU A 39 15.92 17.77 14.13
CA LEU A 39 14.56 17.98 13.62
C LEU A 39 13.55 17.43 14.63
N LYS A 40 12.48 18.19 14.86
CA LYS A 40 11.42 17.82 15.80
C LYS A 40 10.59 16.66 15.26
N SER A 41 10.38 15.66 16.10
CA SER A 41 9.40 14.60 15.90
C SER A 41 8.29 14.72 16.94
N TRP A 42 7.08 14.29 16.57
CA TRP A 42 5.94 14.23 17.49
C TRP A 42 5.68 12.78 17.90
N HIS A 43 5.48 12.56 19.20
CA HIS A 43 5.21 11.25 19.79
C HIS A 43 3.72 11.10 20.11
N SER A 44 3.15 9.97 19.70
CA SER A 44 1.75 9.64 19.93
C SER A 44 1.55 8.99 21.31
N PRO A 45 0.47 9.30 22.03
CA PRO A 45 0.16 8.60 23.29
C PRO A 45 -0.12 7.11 23.06
N VAL A 46 -0.65 6.73 21.89
CA VAL A 46 -0.88 5.33 21.48
C VAL A 46 0.22 4.84 20.53
N PRO A 47 0.56 3.54 20.52
CA PRO A 47 1.57 2.97 19.61
C PRO A 47 1.27 3.23 18.14
N ILE A 48 2.32 3.52 17.36
CA ILE A 48 2.26 3.71 15.91
C ILE A 48 3.02 2.60 15.19
N ILE A 49 2.32 1.89 14.31
CA ILE A 49 2.89 0.92 13.38
C ILE A 49 3.03 1.57 12.00
N VAL A 50 4.26 1.65 11.51
CA VAL A 50 4.55 2.12 10.16
C VAL A 50 4.66 0.95 9.21
N VAL A 51 3.81 0.93 8.18
CA VAL A 51 3.96 0.03 7.04
C VAL A 51 4.48 0.84 5.86
N GLY A 52 5.57 0.38 5.23
CA GLY A 52 6.10 1.05 4.06
C GLY A 52 7.03 0.19 3.24
N ASN A 53 7.63 0.77 2.22
CA ASN A 53 8.58 0.08 1.34
C ASN A 53 9.79 0.95 1.04
N LEU A 54 10.86 0.31 0.58
CA LEU A 54 12.11 0.98 0.25
C LEU A 54 12.21 1.39 -1.23
N SER A 55 11.30 0.90 -2.09
CA SER A 55 11.28 1.19 -3.52
C SER A 55 9.97 1.86 -3.95
N VAL A 56 9.94 2.44 -5.14
CA VAL A 56 8.70 2.93 -5.76
C VAL A 56 7.98 1.79 -6.46
N GLY A 57 6.64 1.81 -6.39
CA GLY A 57 5.77 0.86 -7.08
C GLY A 57 4.91 0.01 -6.12
N GLY A 58 4.07 -0.82 -6.72
CA GLY A 58 3.09 -1.68 -6.06
C GLY A 58 3.72 -2.90 -5.38
N ASN A 59 4.30 -2.68 -4.21
CA ASN A 59 4.92 -3.73 -3.39
C ASN A 59 3.91 -4.57 -2.58
N GLY A 60 2.60 -4.29 -2.71
CA GLY A 60 1.54 -4.97 -1.94
C GLY A 60 1.31 -4.40 -0.55
N LYS A 61 1.65 -3.12 -0.31
CA LYS A 61 1.42 -2.45 0.98
C LYS A 61 -0.05 -2.41 1.35
N THR A 62 -0.93 -1.99 0.44
CA THR A 62 -2.35 -1.83 0.74
C THR A 62 -3.00 -3.15 1.18
N PRO A 63 -2.79 -4.30 0.48
CA PRO A 63 -3.22 -5.60 1.00
C PRO A 63 -2.63 -5.95 2.37
N LEU A 64 -1.34 -5.66 2.61
CA LEU A 64 -0.71 -5.91 3.91
C LEU A 64 -1.34 -5.07 5.02
N VAL A 65 -1.57 -3.77 4.78
CA VAL A 65 -2.20 -2.86 5.75
C VAL A 65 -3.61 -3.37 6.08
N VAL A 66 -4.42 -3.72 5.08
CA VAL A 66 -5.75 -4.30 5.29
C VAL A 66 -5.67 -5.60 6.09
N GLY A 67 -4.77 -6.52 5.72
CA GLY A 67 -4.58 -7.77 6.44
C GLY A 67 -4.13 -7.59 7.89
N LEU A 68 -3.23 -6.63 8.16
CA LEU A 68 -2.80 -6.29 9.52
C LEU A 68 -3.94 -5.69 10.34
N ILE A 69 -4.74 -4.80 9.76
CA ILE A 69 -5.90 -4.22 10.45
C ILE A 69 -6.87 -5.32 10.87
N GLU A 70 -7.23 -6.22 9.96
CA GLU A 70 -8.17 -7.30 10.28
C GLU A 70 -7.59 -8.28 11.32
N ALA A 71 -6.30 -8.61 11.23
CA ALA A 71 -5.63 -9.46 12.21
C ALA A 71 -5.61 -8.83 13.62
N LEU A 72 -5.33 -7.52 13.72
CA LEU A 72 -5.31 -6.81 15.01
C LEU A 72 -6.73 -6.63 15.58
N LYS A 73 -7.74 -6.38 14.73
CA LYS A 73 -9.15 -6.38 15.15
C LYS A 73 -9.59 -7.74 15.70
N GLN A 74 -9.15 -8.84 15.08
CA GLN A 74 -9.41 -10.19 15.59
C GLN A 74 -8.76 -10.46 16.95
N LYS A 75 -7.69 -9.73 17.30
CA LYS A 75 -7.10 -9.73 18.64
C LYS A 75 -7.81 -8.79 19.62
N GLY A 76 -8.91 -8.16 19.20
CA GLY A 76 -9.73 -7.26 20.04
C GLY A 76 -9.21 -5.82 20.11
N LEU A 77 -8.22 -5.44 19.31
CA LEU A 77 -7.64 -4.09 19.34
C LEU A 77 -8.48 -3.10 18.54
N GLN A 78 -8.63 -1.89 19.08
CA GLN A 78 -9.20 -0.73 18.40
C GLN A 78 -8.12 -0.07 17.52
N VAL A 79 -8.24 -0.27 16.22
CA VAL A 79 -7.22 0.17 15.24
C VAL A 79 -7.67 1.46 14.57
N GLY A 80 -6.78 2.44 14.46
CA GLY A 80 -6.94 3.62 13.59
C GLY A 80 -5.93 3.62 12.45
N VAL A 81 -6.22 4.33 11.37
CA VAL A 81 -5.30 4.47 10.23
C VAL A 81 -5.06 5.92 9.88
N VAL A 82 -3.80 6.29 9.71
CA VAL A 82 -3.42 7.61 9.21
C VAL A 82 -2.68 7.52 7.89
N SER A 83 -2.98 8.45 6.99
CA SER A 83 -2.28 8.55 5.71
C SER A 83 -2.03 10.02 5.35
N ARG A 84 -1.16 10.23 4.37
CA ARG A 84 -0.93 11.56 3.78
C ARG A 84 -2.08 11.98 2.86
N GLY A 85 -2.82 11.02 2.30
CA GLY A 85 -3.85 11.25 1.28
C GLY A 85 -3.26 11.55 -0.11
N TYR A 86 -2.28 10.77 -0.56
CA TYR A 86 -1.65 10.98 -1.87
C TYR A 86 -2.68 10.91 -3.01
N GLY A 87 -2.60 11.85 -3.95
CA GLY A 87 -3.56 11.98 -5.05
C GLY A 87 -4.89 12.66 -4.68
N GLY A 88 -5.21 12.77 -3.39
CA GLY A 88 -6.35 13.50 -2.86
C GLY A 88 -6.04 14.97 -2.58
N LYS A 89 -7.08 15.80 -2.59
CA LYS A 89 -7.04 17.20 -2.16
C LYS A 89 -8.33 17.54 -1.42
N SER A 90 -8.26 17.55 -0.09
CA SER A 90 -9.30 18.10 0.78
C SER A 90 -9.17 19.62 0.90
N ASP A 91 -10.28 20.31 1.07
CA ASP A 91 -10.32 21.74 1.39
C ASP A 91 -9.89 22.00 2.84
N ASN A 92 -10.19 21.06 3.73
CA ASN A 92 -9.87 21.14 5.15
C ASN A 92 -9.08 19.92 5.60
N TYR A 93 -8.02 20.15 6.38
CA TYR A 93 -7.25 19.12 7.04
C TYR A 93 -7.19 19.41 8.55
N PRO A 94 -7.08 18.38 9.40
CA PRO A 94 -7.15 16.94 9.07
C PRO A 94 -8.56 16.52 8.61
N LEU A 95 -8.62 15.59 7.65
CA LEU A 95 -9.88 15.03 7.16
C LEU A 95 -10.05 13.62 7.73
N ILE A 96 -11.10 13.40 8.52
CA ILE A 96 -11.52 12.07 8.96
C ILE A 96 -12.51 11.54 7.93
N LEU A 97 -12.27 10.33 7.44
CA LEU A 97 -13.08 9.72 6.39
C LEU A 97 -14.44 9.29 6.93
N ASN A 98 -15.44 9.37 6.06
CA ASN A 98 -16.78 8.85 6.24
C ASN A 98 -17.29 8.24 4.92
N ASP A 99 -18.51 7.70 4.90
CA ASP A 99 -19.08 6.99 3.75
C ASP A 99 -19.27 7.87 2.50
N THR A 100 -19.31 9.19 2.67
CA THR A 100 -19.43 10.16 1.57
C THR A 100 -18.08 10.68 1.07
N THR A 101 -16.99 10.36 1.77
CA THR A 101 -15.66 10.87 1.43
C THR A 101 -15.16 10.25 0.14
N THR A 102 -14.77 11.11 -0.81
CA THR A 102 -14.36 10.68 -2.14
C THR A 102 -12.84 10.47 -2.26
N THR A 103 -12.42 9.69 -3.26
CA THR A 103 -10.99 9.53 -3.59
C THR A 103 -10.37 10.86 -4.03
N ALA A 104 -11.16 11.78 -4.59
CA ALA A 104 -10.70 13.13 -4.93
C ALA A 104 -10.31 13.94 -3.69
N GLN A 105 -10.95 13.71 -2.54
CA GLN A 105 -10.64 14.38 -1.28
C GLN A 105 -9.52 13.69 -0.51
N ALA A 106 -9.61 12.36 -0.34
CA ALA A 106 -8.75 11.61 0.55
C ALA A 106 -7.65 10.79 -0.14
N GLY A 107 -7.71 10.60 -1.46
CA GLY A 107 -6.84 9.70 -2.22
C GLY A 107 -7.41 8.28 -2.32
N ASP A 108 -6.82 7.47 -3.20
CA ASP A 108 -7.33 6.13 -3.52
C ASP A 108 -7.15 5.14 -2.35
N GLU A 109 -5.94 5.09 -1.78
CA GLU A 109 -5.59 4.12 -0.74
C GLU A 109 -6.35 4.34 0.59
N PRO A 110 -6.49 5.57 1.13
CA PRO A 110 -7.22 5.77 2.38
C PRO A 110 -8.70 5.41 2.26
N VAL A 111 -9.33 5.74 1.12
CA VAL A 111 -10.73 5.38 0.84
C VAL A 111 -10.88 3.86 0.74
N LEU A 112 -9.95 3.18 0.05
CA LEU A 112 -9.94 1.72 -0.02
C LEU A 112 -9.84 1.10 1.37
N ILE A 113 -8.89 1.55 2.19
CA ILE A 113 -8.70 1.01 3.55
C ILE A 113 -9.95 1.21 4.40
N TYR A 114 -10.52 2.42 4.40
CA TYR A 114 -11.75 2.74 5.12
C TYR A 114 -12.89 1.79 4.71
N GLN A 115 -13.16 1.67 3.41
CA GLN A 115 -14.25 0.84 2.88
C GLN A 115 -14.06 -0.65 3.13
N ARG A 116 -12.82 -1.14 3.17
CA ARG A 116 -12.51 -2.56 3.36
C ARG A 116 -12.59 -3.00 4.81
N THR A 117 -12.21 -2.11 5.74
CA THR A 117 -11.96 -2.49 7.13
C THR A 117 -12.92 -1.84 8.13
N ASN A 118 -13.63 -0.78 7.71
CA ASN A 118 -14.52 0.04 8.55
C ASN A 118 -13.85 0.58 9.82
N VAL A 119 -12.54 0.75 9.81
CA VAL A 119 -11.82 1.41 10.91
C VAL A 119 -11.76 2.93 10.70
N PRO A 120 -11.60 3.73 11.78
CA PRO A 120 -11.36 5.15 11.64
C PRO A 120 -10.11 5.43 10.80
N VAL A 121 -10.28 6.21 9.72
CA VAL A 121 -9.18 6.63 8.85
C VAL A 121 -9.12 8.14 8.79
N ALA A 122 -7.94 8.72 8.96
CA ALA A 122 -7.71 10.15 8.79
C ALA A 122 -6.56 10.45 7.81
N VAL A 123 -6.71 11.54 7.07
CA VAL A 123 -5.69 12.04 6.14
C VAL A 123 -5.27 13.46 6.49
N ALA A 124 -3.97 13.71 6.47
CA ALA A 124 -3.40 15.05 6.56
C ALA A 124 -1.97 15.08 5.97
N PRO A 125 -1.54 16.20 5.35
CA PRO A 125 -0.15 16.37 4.94
C PRO A 125 0.84 16.16 6.10
N HIS A 126 0.46 16.64 7.29
CA HIS A 126 1.15 16.40 8.56
C HIS A 126 0.44 15.27 9.33
N ARG A 127 1.00 14.05 9.28
CA ARG A 127 0.37 12.86 9.88
C ARG A 127 0.08 13.01 11.39
N SER A 128 0.88 13.77 12.14
CA SER A 128 0.60 14.03 13.57
C SER A 128 -0.76 14.70 13.79
N GLN A 129 -1.19 15.59 12.90
CA GLN A 129 -2.51 16.21 12.97
C GLN A 129 -3.62 15.19 12.69
N ALA A 130 -3.41 14.27 11.74
CA ALA A 130 -4.36 13.17 11.49
C ALA A 130 -4.47 12.24 12.70
N VAL A 131 -3.35 11.92 13.35
CA VAL A 131 -3.34 11.12 14.59
C VAL A 131 -4.13 11.81 15.69
N GLN A 132 -3.84 13.10 15.95
CA GLN A 132 -4.55 13.87 16.98
C GLN A 132 -6.05 13.95 16.70
N ALA A 133 -6.45 14.14 15.44
CA ALA A 133 -7.86 14.17 15.06
C ALA A 133 -8.58 12.85 15.34
N LEU A 134 -7.95 11.71 15.05
CA LEU A 134 -8.52 10.40 15.40
C LEU A 134 -8.63 10.21 16.90
N LEU A 135 -7.58 10.52 17.66
CA LEU A 135 -7.56 10.34 19.11
C LEU A 135 -8.56 11.24 19.85
N ASN A 136 -8.93 12.39 19.26
CA ASN A 136 -9.96 13.26 19.82
C ASN A 136 -11.39 12.70 19.66
N GLN A 137 -11.61 11.76 18.73
CA GLN A 137 -12.95 11.23 18.42
C GLN A 137 -13.11 9.75 18.76
N TYR A 138 -12.02 8.99 18.79
CA TYR A 138 -12.02 7.55 18.95
C TYR A 138 -11.04 7.14 20.03
N GLN A 139 -11.46 6.17 20.84
CA GLN A 139 -10.53 5.40 21.66
C GLN A 139 -9.84 4.37 20.76
N LEU A 140 -8.51 4.38 20.75
CA LEU A 140 -7.69 3.56 19.86
C LEU A 140 -6.56 2.94 20.68
N ASP A 141 -6.27 1.67 20.44
CA ASP A 141 -5.15 0.96 21.07
C ASP A 141 -3.87 1.08 20.22
N VAL A 142 -4.03 1.25 18.91
CA VAL A 142 -2.92 1.29 17.95
C VAL A 142 -3.30 2.05 16.69
N ILE A 143 -2.33 2.76 16.11
CA ILE A 143 -2.51 3.47 14.84
C ILE A 143 -1.55 2.92 13.79
N LEU A 144 -2.07 2.56 12.62
CA LEU A 144 -1.28 2.18 11.45
C LEU A 144 -1.08 3.38 10.54
N THR A 145 0.12 3.52 9.96
CA THR A 145 0.37 4.45 8.86
C THR A 145 0.83 3.73 7.61
N ASP A 146 0.14 3.98 6.51
CA ASP A 146 0.60 3.57 5.18
C ASP A 146 1.66 4.54 4.64
N ASP A 147 2.65 3.97 3.95
CA ASP A 147 3.80 4.62 3.35
C ASP A 147 4.57 5.58 4.28
N GLY A 148 4.71 5.19 5.55
CA GLY A 148 5.27 6.05 6.60
C GLY A 148 6.80 5.98 6.79
N LEU A 149 7.51 5.04 6.16
CA LEU A 149 8.94 4.77 6.47
C LEU A 149 9.85 6.01 6.30
N GLN A 150 9.53 6.90 5.36
CA GLN A 150 10.26 8.15 5.12
C GLN A 150 9.73 9.35 5.91
N HIS A 151 8.69 9.18 6.72
CA HIS A 151 8.03 10.26 7.47
C HIS A 151 8.52 10.33 8.91
N TYR A 152 9.78 10.73 9.08
CA TYR A 152 10.47 10.84 10.37
C TYR A 152 9.90 11.88 11.35
N ALA A 153 9.04 12.80 10.91
CA ALA A 153 8.42 13.79 11.81
C ALA A 153 7.34 13.19 12.74
N LEU A 154 6.87 11.99 12.42
CA LEU A 154 6.00 11.19 13.29
C LEU A 154 6.88 10.09 13.90
N GLU A 155 7.02 10.10 15.22
CA GLU A 155 7.69 8.99 15.91
C GLU A 155 6.89 7.70 15.68
N ARG A 156 7.61 6.60 15.58
CA ARG A 156 7.04 5.28 15.34
C ARG A 156 7.60 4.27 16.30
N ASP A 157 6.78 3.30 16.64
CA ASP A 157 7.14 2.27 17.60
C ASP A 157 7.48 0.95 16.93
N ILE A 158 6.82 0.64 15.81
CA ILE A 158 7.06 -0.58 15.03
C ILE A 158 7.17 -0.21 13.55
N GLU A 159 8.21 -0.70 12.89
CA GLU A 159 8.42 -0.56 11.45
C GLU A 159 8.31 -1.90 10.71
N VAL A 160 7.40 -1.96 9.75
CA VAL A 160 7.20 -3.08 8.84
C VAL A 160 7.57 -2.68 7.42
N ALA A 161 8.64 -3.26 6.89
CA ALA A 161 9.06 -3.06 5.50
C ALA A 161 8.50 -4.13 4.57
N VAL A 162 7.83 -3.68 3.51
CA VAL A 162 7.31 -4.55 2.45
C VAL A 162 8.29 -4.60 1.29
N VAL A 163 8.63 -5.81 0.87
CA VAL A 163 9.53 -6.08 -0.26
C VAL A 163 8.79 -6.94 -1.29
N ASP A 164 8.75 -6.51 -2.55
CA ASP A 164 8.28 -7.36 -3.63
C ASP A 164 9.28 -8.51 -3.88
N GLY A 165 8.85 -9.76 -3.70
CA GLY A 165 9.74 -10.93 -3.77
C GLY A 165 10.33 -11.21 -5.16
N LYS A 166 9.70 -10.70 -6.22
CA LYS A 166 10.17 -10.87 -7.61
C LYS A 166 11.06 -9.72 -8.05
N ARG A 167 10.66 -8.49 -7.75
CA ARG A 167 11.34 -7.28 -8.23
C ARG A 167 12.46 -6.82 -7.30
N LEU A 168 12.34 -7.14 -6.01
CA LEU A 168 13.29 -6.76 -4.97
C LEU A 168 13.60 -5.26 -5.06
N PHE A 169 14.87 -4.92 -5.28
CA PHE A 169 15.38 -3.54 -5.30
C PHE A 169 15.82 -3.05 -6.69
N GLY A 170 15.51 -3.80 -7.76
CA GLY A 170 15.98 -3.49 -9.11
C GLY A 170 17.51 -3.40 -9.20
N ASN A 171 18.02 -2.34 -9.81
CA ASN A 171 19.45 -2.07 -9.92
C ASN A 171 20.12 -1.57 -8.61
N GLY A 172 19.38 -1.46 -7.50
CA GLY A 172 19.91 -1.08 -6.18
C GLY A 172 20.26 0.39 -6.02
N TRP A 173 19.98 1.22 -7.02
CA TRP A 173 20.23 2.66 -6.98
C TRP A 173 19.02 3.44 -6.46
N TRP A 174 19.31 4.60 -5.87
CA TRP A 174 18.29 5.59 -5.55
C TRP A 174 17.62 6.16 -6.80
N MET A 175 16.43 6.71 -6.63
CA MET A 175 15.81 7.54 -7.65
C MET A 175 16.68 8.75 -8.00
N PRO A 176 16.72 9.18 -9.28
CA PRO A 176 16.01 8.61 -10.44
C PRO A 176 16.76 7.46 -11.16
N ALA A 177 18.02 7.17 -10.81
CA ALA A 177 18.79 6.11 -11.48
C ALA A 177 18.25 4.70 -11.23
N GLY A 178 17.61 4.49 -10.08
CA GLY A 178 16.98 3.24 -9.70
C GLY A 178 15.65 3.46 -8.97
N PRO A 179 15.00 2.36 -8.55
CA PRO A 179 13.67 2.42 -7.97
C PRO A 179 13.68 2.76 -6.48
N MET A 180 14.85 2.84 -5.82
CA MET A 180 14.93 2.92 -4.36
C MET A 180 14.71 4.34 -3.83
N ARG A 181 13.93 4.46 -2.76
CA ARG A 181 13.81 5.65 -1.91
C ARG A 181 14.87 5.66 -0.82
N GLU A 182 15.18 4.50 -0.28
CA GLU A 182 16.23 4.26 0.71
C GLU A 182 16.93 2.94 0.35
N ARG A 183 18.23 2.81 0.61
CA ARG A 183 18.98 1.59 0.26
C ARG A 183 18.61 0.40 1.14
N GLU A 184 19.01 -0.80 0.71
CA GLU A 184 18.73 -2.08 1.39
C GLU A 184 19.19 -2.08 2.86
N ASP A 185 20.28 -1.37 3.19
CA ASP A 185 20.77 -1.23 4.56
C ASP A 185 19.71 -0.69 5.54
N ARG A 186 18.67 -0.01 5.04
CA ARG A 186 17.53 0.44 5.84
C ARG A 186 16.77 -0.72 6.49
N LEU A 187 16.82 -1.92 5.90
CA LEU A 187 16.23 -3.14 6.47
C LEU A 187 16.90 -3.59 7.77
N LYS A 188 18.13 -3.14 8.05
CA LYS A 188 18.80 -3.45 9.33
C LYS A 188 18.03 -2.87 10.51
N SER A 189 17.42 -1.71 10.35
CA SER A 189 16.75 -0.97 11.43
C SER A 189 15.24 -1.10 11.47
N VAL A 190 14.60 -1.87 10.59
CA VAL A 190 13.16 -2.17 10.69
C VAL A 190 12.94 -3.38 11.61
N ASP A 191 11.78 -3.45 12.24
CA ASP A 191 11.42 -4.54 13.15
C ASP A 191 10.98 -5.79 12.38
N LEU A 192 10.24 -5.62 11.28
CA LEU A 192 9.77 -6.72 10.44
C LEU A 192 10.00 -6.44 8.95
N ILE A 193 10.29 -7.51 8.21
CA ILE A 193 10.38 -7.53 6.75
C ILE A 193 9.32 -8.50 6.23
N ILE A 194 8.35 -7.98 5.49
CA ILE A 194 7.33 -8.79 4.83
C ILE A 194 7.63 -8.87 3.34
N ILE A 195 7.95 -10.07 2.88
CA ILE A 195 8.15 -10.37 1.47
C ILE A 195 6.79 -10.71 0.85
N ASN A 196 6.46 -10.02 -0.24
CA ASN A 196 5.26 -10.27 -1.02
C ASN A 196 5.53 -11.30 -2.13
N GLY A 197 4.94 -12.48 -1.99
CA GLY A 197 5.10 -13.61 -2.91
C GLY A 197 6.40 -14.36 -2.70
N ASP A 198 6.64 -15.35 -3.55
CA ASP A 198 7.84 -16.20 -3.44
C ASP A 198 9.10 -15.40 -3.75
N SER A 199 10.04 -15.37 -2.79
CA SER A 199 11.35 -14.75 -2.96
C SER A 199 12.41 -15.82 -3.18
N ILE A 200 13.16 -15.66 -4.28
CA ILE A 200 14.37 -16.42 -4.59
C ILE A 200 15.61 -15.78 -3.89
N ASN A 201 15.41 -14.74 -3.07
CA ASN A 201 16.50 -13.94 -2.50
C ASN A 201 16.89 -14.37 -1.06
N ASN A 202 18.17 -14.14 -0.74
CA ASN A 202 18.83 -14.36 0.54
C ASN A 202 18.33 -13.46 1.68
N LEU A 203 17.29 -12.64 1.51
CA LEU A 203 16.77 -11.79 2.60
C LEU A 203 16.25 -12.63 3.76
N ALA A 204 15.53 -13.71 3.46
CA ALA A 204 15.06 -14.66 4.46
C ALA A 204 16.23 -15.33 5.22
N THR A 205 17.40 -15.48 4.58
CA THR A 205 18.61 -15.99 5.23
C THR A 205 19.33 -14.90 6.03
N LYS A 206 19.46 -13.70 5.47
CA LYS A 206 20.20 -12.56 6.04
C LYS A 206 19.52 -11.97 7.27
N TYR A 207 18.18 -11.98 7.30
CA TYR A 207 17.35 -11.42 8.37
C TYR A 207 16.31 -12.45 8.85
N ALA A 208 16.73 -13.69 9.07
CA ALA A 208 15.84 -14.83 9.36
C ALA A 208 14.86 -14.60 10.52
N HIS A 209 15.31 -13.93 11.58
CA HIS A 209 14.51 -13.69 12.79
C HIS A 209 13.40 -12.63 12.62
N LYS A 210 13.35 -11.93 11.48
CA LYS A 210 12.39 -10.85 11.25
C LYS A 210 11.81 -10.81 9.83
N THR A 211 12.07 -11.84 9.04
CA THR A 211 11.59 -11.93 7.66
C THR A 211 10.47 -12.93 7.59
N TYR A 212 9.33 -12.50 7.04
CA TYR A 212 8.15 -13.33 6.83
C TYR A 212 7.69 -13.18 5.40
N THR A 213 7.10 -14.23 4.85
CA THR A 213 6.58 -14.23 3.47
C THR A 213 5.06 -14.22 3.51
N MET A 214 4.45 -13.17 2.98
CA MET A 214 3.01 -13.15 2.73
C MET A 214 2.70 -13.61 1.31
N GLN A 215 1.54 -14.21 1.15
CA GLN A 215 0.98 -14.50 -0.17
C GLN A 215 -0.22 -13.59 -0.42
N LEU A 216 -0.38 -13.18 -1.68
CA LEU A 216 -1.55 -12.42 -2.11
C LEU A 216 -2.50 -13.36 -2.83
N THR A 217 -3.67 -13.59 -2.26
CA THR A 217 -4.62 -14.56 -2.78
C THR A 217 -5.91 -13.85 -3.18
N PRO A 218 -6.27 -13.83 -4.47
CA PRO A 218 -7.61 -13.43 -4.88
C PRO A 218 -8.61 -14.54 -4.54
N LEU A 219 -9.72 -14.19 -3.92
CA LEU A 219 -10.74 -15.17 -3.50
C LEU A 219 -11.96 -15.17 -4.42
N TYR A 220 -12.60 -14.02 -4.60
CA TYR A 220 -13.84 -13.86 -5.36
C TYR A 220 -13.83 -12.50 -6.06
N ALA A 221 -14.45 -12.41 -7.24
CA ALA A 221 -14.79 -11.12 -7.83
C ALA A 221 -16.02 -10.54 -7.12
N VAL A 222 -16.05 -9.22 -6.96
CA VAL A 222 -17.15 -8.49 -6.32
C VAL A 222 -17.78 -7.56 -7.32
N ASN A 223 -19.11 -7.61 -7.44
CA ASN A 223 -19.85 -6.67 -8.26
C ASN A 223 -19.77 -5.28 -7.62
N LEU A 224 -19.34 -4.28 -8.38
CA LEU A 224 -19.10 -2.95 -7.84
C LEU A 224 -20.39 -2.27 -7.37
N LEU A 225 -21.51 -2.55 -8.04
CA LEU A 225 -22.80 -1.94 -7.75
C LEU A 225 -23.58 -2.74 -6.69
N THR A 226 -23.73 -4.05 -6.88
CA THR A 226 -24.60 -4.90 -6.03
C THR A 226 -23.88 -5.51 -4.83
N GLN A 227 -22.55 -5.44 -4.79
CA GLN A 227 -21.70 -6.13 -3.80
C GLN A 227 -21.80 -7.67 -3.83
N GLU A 228 -22.43 -8.25 -4.86
CA GLU A 228 -22.49 -9.69 -5.07
C GLU A 228 -21.08 -10.27 -5.23
N LYS A 229 -20.79 -11.39 -4.55
CA LYS A 229 -19.52 -12.10 -4.64
C LYS A 229 -19.66 -13.32 -5.54
N LYS A 230 -18.79 -13.44 -6.54
CA LYS A 230 -18.76 -14.58 -7.47
C LYS A 230 -17.35 -15.12 -7.65
N PRO A 231 -17.17 -16.44 -7.84
CA PRO A 231 -15.89 -16.99 -8.29
C PRO A 231 -15.49 -16.36 -9.63
N LEU A 232 -14.19 -16.07 -9.81
CA LEU A 232 -13.69 -15.46 -11.04
C LEU A 232 -14.02 -16.29 -12.29
N SER A 233 -14.02 -17.63 -12.16
CA SER A 233 -14.37 -18.57 -13.23
C SER A 233 -15.82 -18.48 -13.72
N SER A 234 -16.72 -17.89 -12.92
CA SER A 234 -18.12 -17.69 -13.33
C SER A 234 -18.30 -16.46 -14.22
N LEU A 235 -17.33 -15.55 -14.26
CA LEU A 235 -17.35 -14.38 -15.12
C LEU A 235 -16.86 -14.76 -16.52
N GLN A 236 -17.54 -14.25 -17.54
CA GLN A 236 -17.23 -14.50 -18.95
C GLN A 236 -17.03 -13.18 -19.69
N ASN A 237 -16.36 -13.24 -20.86
CA ASN A 237 -16.12 -12.08 -21.73
C ASN A 237 -15.51 -10.90 -20.97
N ILE A 238 -14.44 -11.15 -20.21
CA ILE A 238 -13.85 -10.18 -19.31
C ILE A 238 -12.98 -9.20 -20.07
N CYS A 239 -13.33 -7.91 -20.00
CA CYS A 239 -12.41 -6.82 -20.28
C CYS A 239 -11.75 -6.39 -18.97
N ALA A 240 -10.45 -6.65 -18.83
CA ALA A 240 -9.71 -6.34 -17.61
C ALA A 240 -8.99 -4.98 -17.72
N ILE A 241 -9.13 -4.14 -16.71
CA ILE A 241 -8.43 -2.85 -16.61
C ILE A 241 -7.58 -2.76 -15.35
N ALA A 242 -6.49 -2.00 -15.43
CA ALA A 242 -5.66 -1.71 -14.27
C ALA A 242 -4.95 -0.35 -14.41
N GLY A 243 -5.23 0.55 -13.47
CA GLY A 243 -4.63 1.88 -13.28
C GLY A 243 -3.75 1.94 -12.03
N ILE A 244 -2.83 0.97 -11.93
CA ILE A 244 -1.87 0.82 -10.83
C ILE A 244 -0.45 0.94 -11.36
N SER A 245 0.54 1.18 -10.49
CA SER A 245 1.96 1.29 -10.87
C SER A 245 2.53 0.15 -11.74
N HIS A 246 1.96 -1.06 -11.67
CA HIS A 246 2.39 -2.19 -12.49
C HIS A 246 1.21 -3.08 -12.92
N PRO A 247 0.47 -2.67 -13.98
CA PRO A 247 -0.75 -3.35 -14.45
C PRO A 247 -0.51 -4.81 -14.85
N LYS A 248 0.66 -5.13 -15.39
CA LYS A 248 1.02 -6.47 -15.85
C LYS A 248 0.87 -7.53 -14.77
N ARG A 249 1.17 -7.21 -13.50
CA ARG A 249 0.96 -8.15 -12.38
C ARG A 249 -0.49 -8.56 -12.20
N PHE A 250 -1.43 -7.64 -12.43
CA PHE A 250 -2.85 -7.95 -12.36
C PHE A 250 -3.27 -8.87 -13.52
N PHE A 251 -2.84 -8.55 -14.75
CA PHE A 251 -3.18 -9.36 -15.92
C PHE A 251 -2.53 -10.75 -15.89
N ASP A 252 -1.24 -10.85 -15.55
CA ASP A 252 -0.54 -12.14 -15.37
C ASP A 252 -1.23 -13.01 -14.29
N MET A 253 -1.81 -12.38 -13.26
CA MET A 253 -2.56 -13.09 -12.22
C MET A 253 -3.87 -13.64 -12.78
N LEU A 254 -4.64 -12.84 -13.54
CA LEU A 254 -5.88 -13.31 -14.18
C LEU A 254 -5.62 -14.46 -15.16
N GLU A 255 -4.53 -14.38 -15.92
CA GLU A 255 -4.10 -15.44 -16.85
C GLU A 255 -3.77 -16.74 -16.10
N LYS A 256 -3.00 -16.65 -15.00
CA LYS A 256 -2.69 -17.80 -14.14
C LYS A 256 -3.93 -18.44 -13.51
N MET A 257 -4.93 -17.63 -13.20
CA MET A 257 -6.23 -18.09 -12.72
C MET A 257 -7.14 -18.62 -13.83
N GLN A 258 -6.67 -18.65 -15.09
CA GLN A 258 -7.43 -19.10 -16.26
C GLN A 258 -8.76 -18.33 -16.45
N ALA A 259 -8.77 -17.04 -16.11
CA ALA A 259 -9.94 -16.20 -16.31
C ALA A 259 -10.22 -15.99 -17.81
N ASN A 260 -11.49 -15.92 -18.20
CA ASN A 260 -11.92 -15.67 -19.59
C ASN A 260 -11.72 -14.18 -19.95
N VAL A 261 -10.46 -13.76 -20.10
CA VAL A 261 -10.09 -12.39 -20.44
C VAL A 261 -10.01 -12.23 -21.95
N THR A 262 -10.88 -11.39 -22.51
CA THR A 262 -10.94 -11.09 -23.95
C THR A 262 -10.10 -9.87 -24.33
N LYS A 263 -9.86 -8.95 -23.38
CA LYS A 263 -9.14 -7.69 -23.62
C LYS A 263 -8.52 -7.19 -22.32
N THR A 264 -7.30 -6.66 -22.37
CA THR A 264 -6.64 -5.98 -21.26
C THR A 264 -6.32 -4.53 -21.63
N VAL A 265 -6.54 -3.59 -20.71
CA VAL A 265 -6.21 -2.17 -20.91
C VAL A 265 -5.50 -1.62 -19.68
N SER A 266 -4.26 -1.16 -19.86
CA SER A 266 -3.49 -0.52 -18.81
C SER A 266 -3.72 0.99 -18.79
N PHE A 267 -3.87 1.56 -17.60
CA PHE A 267 -3.95 2.99 -17.35
C PHE A 267 -2.78 3.48 -16.50
N ALA A 268 -2.57 4.79 -16.46
CA ALA A 268 -1.57 5.38 -15.57
C ALA A 268 -1.97 5.18 -14.09
N ASP A 269 -0.98 5.10 -13.20
CA ASP A 269 -1.25 5.04 -11.75
C ASP A 269 -1.99 6.32 -11.32
N HIS A 270 -3.00 6.16 -10.45
CA HIS A 270 -3.89 7.23 -10.01
C HIS A 270 -4.66 7.95 -11.13
N GLN A 271 -4.76 7.37 -12.33
CA GLN A 271 -5.61 7.94 -13.39
C GLN A 271 -7.08 8.00 -12.92
N LYS A 272 -7.73 9.14 -13.17
CA LYS A 272 -9.16 9.31 -12.94
C LYS A 272 -9.96 8.59 -14.01
N PHE A 273 -11.01 7.87 -13.60
CA PHE A 273 -11.93 7.22 -14.51
C PHE A 273 -13.22 8.02 -14.65
N THR A 274 -13.78 8.00 -15.85
CA THR A 274 -15.10 8.55 -16.17
C THR A 274 -15.95 7.46 -16.79
N LEU A 275 -17.28 7.62 -16.71
CA LEU A 275 -18.21 6.68 -17.32
C LEU A 275 -17.97 6.52 -18.83
N SER A 276 -17.77 7.64 -19.54
CA SER A 276 -17.45 7.64 -20.98
C SER A 276 -16.19 6.83 -21.27
N LEU A 277 -15.10 7.08 -20.54
CA LEU A 277 -13.83 6.38 -20.75
C LEU A 277 -13.97 4.86 -20.59
N LEU A 278 -14.72 4.42 -19.58
CA LEU A 278 -14.89 2.98 -19.32
C LEU A 278 -15.89 2.31 -20.27
N ASN A 279 -16.90 3.04 -20.74
CA ASN A 279 -17.81 2.55 -21.79
C ASN A 279 -17.09 2.35 -23.14
N ASP A 280 -16.06 3.16 -23.44
CA ASP A 280 -15.23 2.97 -24.64
C ASP A 280 -14.32 1.73 -24.52
N VAL A 281 -14.04 1.30 -23.30
CA VAL A 281 -13.17 0.15 -23.02
C VAL A 281 -13.92 -1.17 -23.12
N ALA A 282 -15.11 -1.25 -22.52
CA ALA A 282 -15.95 -2.44 -22.46
C ALA A 282 -17.41 -2.12 -22.77
N SER A 283 -18.04 -2.93 -23.62
CA SER A 283 -19.46 -2.80 -23.92
C SER A 283 -20.34 -3.30 -22.76
N CYS A 284 -21.63 -2.96 -22.78
CA CYS A 284 -22.61 -3.43 -21.78
C CYS A 284 -22.79 -4.96 -21.75
N GLN A 285 -22.35 -5.67 -22.80
CA GLN A 285 -22.39 -7.14 -22.89
C GLN A 285 -21.11 -7.82 -22.37
N GLN A 286 -20.05 -7.04 -22.11
CA GLN A 286 -18.79 -7.54 -21.57
C GLN A 286 -18.72 -7.33 -20.06
N THR A 287 -18.00 -8.20 -19.37
CA THR A 287 -17.72 -7.99 -17.94
C THR A 287 -16.53 -7.05 -17.82
N LEU A 288 -16.70 -5.87 -17.24
CA LEU A 288 -15.57 -4.99 -16.92
C LEU A 288 -14.99 -5.41 -15.57
N LEU A 289 -13.77 -5.94 -15.55
CA LEU A 289 -13.08 -6.34 -14.33
C LEU A 289 -11.92 -5.39 -14.04
N MET A 290 -11.84 -4.85 -12.82
CA MET A 290 -10.79 -3.92 -12.42
C MET A 290 -10.08 -4.33 -11.13
N THR A 291 -8.96 -3.67 -10.83
CA THR A 291 -8.32 -3.81 -9.51
C THR A 291 -9.18 -3.18 -8.43
N GLU A 292 -9.02 -3.63 -7.19
CA GLU A 292 -9.74 -3.02 -6.06
C GLU A 292 -9.39 -1.52 -5.86
N LYS A 293 -8.15 -1.11 -6.13
CA LYS A 293 -7.73 0.30 -6.11
C LYS A 293 -8.42 1.13 -7.19
N ASP A 294 -8.74 0.55 -8.33
CA ASP A 294 -9.46 1.24 -9.40
C ASP A 294 -10.96 1.30 -9.12
N ALA A 295 -11.51 0.27 -8.47
CA ALA A 295 -12.91 0.16 -8.11
C ALA A 295 -13.39 1.32 -7.23
N VAL A 296 -12.57 1.76 -6.26
CA VAL A 296 -12.94 2.88 -5.37
C VAL A 296 -13.19 4.20 -6.10
N LYS A 297 -12.60 4.38 -7.29
CA LYS A 297 -12.77 5.57 -8.14
C LYS A 297 -14.08 5.53 -8.93
N CYS A 298 -14.64 4.35 -9.14
CA CYS A 298 -15.74 4.09 -10.07
C CYS A 298 -17.11 3.92 -9.40
N ARG A 299 -17.14 3.75 -8.07
CA ARG A 299 -18.37 3.40 -7.31
C ARG A 299 -19.58 4.30 -7.62
N GLN A 300 -19.37 5.60 -7.75
CA GLN A 300 -20.45 6.58 -7.94
C GLN A 300 -21.18 6.44 -9.29
N PHE A 301 -20.56 5.82 -10.29
CA PHE A 301 -21.11 5.66 -11.63
C PHE A 301 -21.00 4.21 -12.12
N ALA A 302 -20.89 3.26 -11.17
CA ALA A 302 -20.73 1.85 -11.47
C ALA A 302 -21.93 1.29 -12.23
N GLN A 303 -21.67 0.42 -13.21
CA GLN A 303 -22.70 -0.30 -13.96
C GLN A 303 -22.84 -1.74 -13.48
N GLN A 304 -23.95 -2.39 -13.85
CA GLN A 304 -24.29 -3.75 -13.39
C GLN A 304 -23.24 -4.81 -13.80
N ASN A 305 -22.55 -4.62 -14.92
CA ASN A 305 -21.53 -5.52 -15.45
C ASN A 305 -20.11 -5.19 -14.96
N TRP A 306 -19.96 -4.31 -13.96
CA TRP A 306 -18.66 -3.89 -13.43
C TRP A 306 -18.31 -4.66 -12.16
N TRP A 307 -17.11 -5.23 -12.17
CA TRP A 307 -16.59 -6.09 -11.12
C TRP A 307 -15.19 -5.65 -10.75
N TYR A 308 -14.78 -5.97 -9.53
CA TYR A 308 -13.40 -5.84 -9.12
C TYR A 308 -12.92 -7.12 -8.44
N LEU A 309 -11.60 -7.31 -8.44
CA LEU A 309 -10.97 -8.45 -7.79
C LEU A 309 -10.19 -7.96 -6.55
N PRO A 310 -10.77 -8.11 -5.33
CA PRO A 310 -10.05 -7.92 -4.09
C PRO A 310 -8.90 -8.92 -3.98
N ILE A 311 -7.81 -8.46 -3.36
CA ILE A 311 -6.63 -9.29 -3.11
C ILE A 311 -6.33 -9.19 -1.61
N ASP A 312 -6.44 -10.32 -0.93
CA ASP A 312 -6.16 -10.39 0.50
C ASP A 312 -4.72 -10.85 0.74
N ALA A 313 -4.06 -10.23 1.73
CA ALA A 313 -2.75 -10.66 2.18
C ALA A 313 -2.89 -11.77 3.22
N GLN A 314 -2.41 -12.96 2.90
CA GLN A 314 -2.21 -14.04 3.84
C GLN A 314 -0.90 -13.80 4.59
N ILE A 315 -1.02 -13.16 5.75
CA ILE A 315 0.13 -12.85 6.61
C ILE A 315 0.38 -14.06 7.52
N PRO A 316 1.62 -14.57 7.61
CA PRO A 316 1.93 -15.68 8.51
C PRO A 316 1.61 -15.34 9.98
N THR A 317 1.00 -16.27 10.70
CA THR A 317 0.69 -16.13 12.14
C THR A 317 1.89 -15.66 12.96
N PRO A 318 3.13 -16.19 12.77
CA PRO A 318 4.29 -15.72 13.52
C PRO A 318 4.61 -14.23 13.33
N ALA A 319 4.28 -13.65 12.18
CA ALA A 319 4.48 -12.21 11.94
C ALA A 319 3.48 -11.37 12.75
N ILE A 320 2.22 -11.81 12.82
CA ILE A 320 1.18 -11.16 13.61
C ILE A 320 1.49 -11.25 15.10
N GLU A 321 1.90 -12.43 15.56
CA GLU A 321 2.32 -12.65 16.95
C GLU A 321 3.50 -11.76 17.33
N GLN A 322 4.51 -11.64 16.45
CA GLN A 322 5.64 -10.75 16.68
C GLN A 322 5.20 -9.28 16.81
N ILE A 323 4.26 -8.81 15.99
CA ILE A 323 3.71 -7.46 16.11
C ILE A 323 2.97 -7.27 17.45
N CYS A 324 2.16 -8.25 17.84
CA CYS A 324 1.44 -8.21 19.12
C CYS A 324 2.41 -8.17 20.31
N LEU A 325 3.47 -8.99 20.28
CA LEU A 325 4.51 -9.00 21.32
C LEU A 325 5.21 -7.64 21.44
N LEU A 326 5.55 -7.01 20.32
CA LEU A 326 6.13 -5.67 20.31
C LEU A 326 5.15 -4.64 20.90
N LEU A 327 3.88 -4.67 20.50
CA LEU A 327 2.85 -3.77 21.01
C LEU A 327 2.70 -3.88 22.53
N THR A 328 2.59 -5.09 23.08
CA THR A 328 2.48 -5.29 24.53
C THR A 328 3.71 -4.75 25.27
N LYS A 329 4.92 -4.97 24.72
CA LYS A 329 6.16 -4.42 25.29
C LYS A 329 6.14 -2.89 25.31
N ILE A 330 5.71 -2.26 24.22
CA ILE A 330 5.64 -0.78 24.11
C ILE A 330 4.61 -0.22 25.09
N GLN A 331 3.44 -0.84 25.19
CA GLN A 331 2.38 -0.42 26.12
C GLN A 331 2.88 -0.50 27.57
N SER A 332 3.54 -1.60 27.96
CA SER A 332 4.11 -1.77 29.31
C SER A 332 5.22 -0.77 29.65
N GLN A 333 5.88 -0.17 28.65
CA GLN A 333 6.93 0.84 28.85
C GLN A 333 6.38 2.27 28.97
N ARG A 334 5.11 2.48 28.60
CA ARG A 334 4.43 3.78 28.60
C ARG A 334 3.54 3.99 29.82
N GLU A 335 3.14 2.92 30.50
CA GLU A 335 2.47 2.93 31.81
C GLU A 335 3.46 3.23 32.94
#